data_AF-A0A6L3AE06-F1
#
_entry.id   AF-A0A6L3AE06-F1
#
_cell.length_a   1.000
_cell.length_b   1.000
_cell.length_c   1.000
_cell.angle_alpha   90.00
_cell.angle_beta   90.00
_cell.angle_gamma   90.00
#
_symmetry.space_group_name_H-M   'P 1'
#
loop_
_entity.id
_entity.type
_entity.pdbx_description
1 polymer ?
#
loop_
_entity_poly.entity_id
_entity_poly.type
_entity_poly.pdbx_seq_one_letter_code
_entity_poly.pdbx_strand_id
1 'polypeptide(L)'
;MAINLGDSAHEAAWRTEVRGFIDRETPAALRGSGEMGEGSLFGRLGAIKEWRDKVAARGWIAPSWPAKYGGADMSIVDQFVMNEEFAEAGVPGNLGGFGVMMIGPT
;
A
#
# COMPACT_ATOMS: atom_id res chain seq x y z
N MET A 1 -28.50 12.65 14.18
CA MET A 1 -27.06 12.65 13.85
C MET A 1 -26.90 11.75 12.64
N ALA A 2 -26.67 12.32 11.45
CA ALA A 2 -26.52 11.52 10.23
C ALA A 2 -25.09 11.00 10.18
N ILE A 3 -24.93 9.68 10.16
CA ILE A 3 -23.63 9.03 9.94
C ILE A 3 -23.41 9.05 8.42
N ASN A 4 -22.46 9.86 7.95
CA ASN A 4 -22.03 9.83 6.57
C ASN A 4 -20.90 8.79 6.44
N LEU A 5 -21.16 7.74 5.66
CA LEU A 5 -20.21 6.65 5.39
C LEU A 5 -19.54 6.80 4.01
N GLY A 6 -19.83 7.87 3.28
CA GLY A 6 -19.21 8.14 1.98
C GLY A 6 -17.89 8.91 2.12
N ASP A 7 -16.99 8.69 1.17
CA ASP A 7 -15.71 9.39 1.09
C ASP A 7 -15.89 10.92 1.10
N SER A 8 -15.08 11.62 1.87
CA SER A 8 -14.88 13.06 1.72
C SER A 8 -14.21 13.40 0.38
N ALA A 9 -14.24 14.67 -0.03
CA ALA A 9 -13.57 15.11 -1.27
C ALA A 9 -12.05 14.83 -1.23
N HIS A 10 -11.44 14.90 -0.04
CA HIS A 10 -10.05 14.55 0.20
C HIS A 10 -9.83 13.04 0.03
N GLU A 11 -10.65 12.22 0.68
CA GLU A 11 -10.57 10.75 0.59
C GLU A 11 -10.77 10.24 -0.83
N ALA A 12 -11.73 10.80 -1.58
CA ALA A 12 -11.96 10.43 -2.97
C ALA A 12 -10.78 10.78 -3.89
N ALA A 13 -10.15 11.95 -3.67
CA ALA A 13 -8.96 12.35 -4.39
C ALA A 13 -7.77 11.43 -4.04
N TRP A 14 -7.59 11.12 -2.75
CA TRP A 14 -6.56 10.21 -2.27
C TRP A 14 -6.72 8.80 -2.85
N ARG A 15 -7.94 8.27 -2.83
CA ARG A 15 -8.28 6.97 -3.44
C ARG A 15 -7.90 6.92 -4.92
N THR A 16 -8.20 8.00 -5.65
CA THR A 16 -7.84 8.12 -7.07
C THR A 16 -6.33 8.13 -7.27
N GLU A 17 -5.59 8.80 -6.39
CA GLU A 17 -4.13 8.80 -6.42
C GLU A 17 -3.56 7.40 -6.18
N VAL A 18 -4.05 6.70 -5.15
CA VAL A 18 -3.60 5.35 -4.78
C VAL A 18 -3.88 4.38 -5.92
N ARG A 19 -5.09 4.38 -6.49
CA ARG A 19 -5.43 3.57 -7.68
C ARG A 19 -4.48 3.86 -8.84
N GLY A 20 -4.29 5.14 -9.16
CA GLY A 20 -3.39 5.54 -10.23
C GLY A 20 -1.93 5.15 -9.97
N PHE A 21 -1.49 5.05 -8.71
CA PHE A 21 -0.18 4.52 -8.37
C PHE A 21 -0.11 3.01 -8.61
N ILE A 22 -1.06 2.23 -8.10
CA ILE A 22 -1.13 0.78 -8.31
C ILE A 22 -1.12 0.45 -9.82
N ASP A 23 -1.99 1.10 -10.59
CA ASP A 23 -2.13 0.84 -12.03
C ASP A 23 -0.87 1.16 -12.84
N ARG A 24 -0.06 2.10 -12.37
CA ARG A 24 1.21 2.48 -13.04
C ARG A 24 2.38 1.63 -12.58
N GLU A 25 2.44 1.35 -11.28
CA GLU A 25 3.66 0.89 -10.64
C GLU A 25 3.66 -0.58 -10.28
N THR A 26 2.49 -1.22 -10.16
CA THR A 26 2.38 -2.64 -9.85
C THR A 26 2.98 -3.49 -10.98
N PRO A 27 4.03 -4.29 -10.70
CA PRO A 27 4.59 -5.22 -11.67
C PRO A 27 3.54 -6.19 -12.21
N ALA A 28 3.60 -6.51 -13.50
CA ALA A 28 2.65 -7.43 -14.14
C ALA A 28 2.59 -8.81 -13.45
N ALA A 29 3.71 -9.27 -12.90
CA ALA A 29 3.80 -10.53 -12.14
C ALA A 29 3.01 -10.52 -10.81
N LEU A 30 2.58 -9.34 -10.34
CA LEU A 30 1.72 -9.16 -9.17
C LEU A 30 0.27 -8.78 -9.55
N ARG A 31 -0.03 -8.57 -10.84
CA ARG A 31 -1.39 -8.31 -11.31
C ARG A 31 -2.11 -9.63 -11.54
N GLY A 32 -3.02 -9.98 -10.67
CA GLY A 32 -3.81 -11.21 -10.77
C GLY A 32 -4.29 -11.68 -9.42
N SER A 33 -5.56 -12.08 -9.35
CA SER A 33 -6.22 -12.55 -8.14
C SER A 33 -5.48 -13.74 -7.55
N GLY A 34 -4.84 -13.54 -6.39
CA GLY A 34 -4.88 -14.40 -5.20
C GLY A 34 -4.55 -15.90 -5.29
N GLU A 35 -4.38 -16.48 -6.47
CA GLU A 35 -3.99 -17.87 -6.58
C GLU A 35 -2.49 -17.95 -6.37
N MET A 36 -2.10 -18.92 -5.57
CA MET A 36 -0.78 -19.53 -5.58
C MET A 36 -0.49 -20.17 -6.97
N GLY A 37 -0.80 -19.49 -8.07
CA GLY A 37 -0.55 -19.91 -9.44
C GLY A 37 0.95 -19.93 -9.70
N GLU A 38 1.38 -20.95 -10.45
CA GLU A 38 2.71 -21.51 -10.64
C GLU A 38 3.77 -20.56 -11.23
N GLY A 39 3.96 -19.38 -10.65
CA GLY A 39 5.19 -18.62 -10.80
C GLY A 39 6.20 -19.12 -9.77
N SER A 40 7.36 -19.62 -10.24
CA SER A 40 8.56 -19.90 -9.43
C SER A 40 8.65 -18.89 -8.29
N LEU A 41 8.72 -19.38 -7.04
CA LEU A 41 8.81 -18.57 -5.83
C LEU A 41 9.83 -17.41 -5.99
N PHE A 42 10.94 -17.68 -6.70
CA PHE A 42 11.99 -16.72 -7.00
C PHE A 42 11.59 -15.60 -7.98
N GLY A 43 10.76 -15.89 -8.98
CA GLY A 43 10.24 -14.88 -9.92
C GLY A 43 9.31 -13.88 -9.22
N ARG A 44 8.48 -14.35 -8.29
CA ARG A 44 7.63 -13.47 -7.46
C ARG A 44 8.42 -12.66 -6.44
N LEU A 45 9.48 -13.22 -5.85
CA LEU A 45 10.34 -12.46 -4.93
C LEU A 45 10.99 -11.23 -5.58
N GLY A 46 11.40 -11.34 -6.85
CA GLY A 46 11.90 -10.20 -7.62
C GLY A 46 10.84 -9.11 -7.81
N ALA A 47 9.62 -9.50 -8.20
CA ALA A 47 8.51 -8.57 -8.39
C ALA A 47 8.04 -7.93 -7.07
N ILE A 48 8.02 -8.69 -5.97
CA ILE A 48 7.71 -8.16 -4.63
C ILE A 48 8.77 -7.16 -4.18
N LYS A 49 10.05 -7.43 -4.47
CA LYS A 49 11.13 -6.49 -4.17
C LYS A 49 10.97 -5.19 -4.97
N GLU A 50 10.72 -5.29 -6.28
CA GLU A 50 10.49 -4.12 -7.12
C GLU A 50 9.29 -3.30 -6.63
N TRP A 51 8.18 -3.98 -6.32
CA TRP A 51 6.99 -3.33 -5.76
C TRP A 51 7.29 -2.64 -4.43
N ARG A 52 8.00 -3.32 -3.52
CA ARG A 52 8.44 -2.73 -2.25
C ARG A 52 9.29 -1.49 -2.47
N ASP A 53 10.26 -1.52 -3.37
CA ASP A 53 11.16 -0.38 -3.59
C ASP A 53 10.38 0.83 -4.14
N LYS A 54 9.36 0.61 -4.98
CA LYS A 54 8.46 1.67 -5.48
C LYS A 54 7.57 2.26 -4.39
N VAL A 55 7.02 1.42 -3.52
CA VAL A 55 6.23 1.86 -2.35
C VAL A 55 7.13 2.59 -1.33
N ALA A 56 8.38 2.12 -1.14
CA ALA A 56 9.39 2.76 -0.30
C ALA A 56 9.73 4.17 -0.77
N ALA A 57 9.89 4.36 -2.07
CA ALA A 57 10.23 5.64 -2.68
C ALA A 57 9.17 6.72 -2.41
N ARG A 58 7.93 6.32 -2.11
CA ARG A 58 6.84 7.22 -1.69
C ARG A 58 6.71 7.38 -0.17
N GLY A 59 7.51 6.67 0.63
CA GLY A 59 7.39 6.64 2.09
C GLY A 59 6.21 5.79 2.60
N TRP A 60 5.51 5.08 1.71
CA TRP A 60 4.28 4.35 2.01
C TRP A 60 4.53 2.98 2.67
N ILE A 61 5.80 2.60 2.87
CA ILE A 61 6.16 1.42 3.66
C ILE A 61 5.81 1.62 5.14
N ALA A 62 5.94 2.85 5.64
CA ALA A 62 5.64 3.23 7.01
C ALA A 62 4.66 4.41 6.99
N PRO A 63 3.41 4.19 6.57
CA PRO A 63 2.48 5.29 6.31
C PRO A 63 2.13 6.05 7.60
N SER A 64 2.17 5.38 8.76
CA SER A 64 1.91 5.96 10.08
C SER A 64 3.10 6.67 10.73
N TRP A 65 4.32 6.49 10.22
CA TRP A 65 5.49 7.08 10.86
C TRP A 65 5.60 8.57 10.50
N PRO A 66 6.04 9.43 11.44
CA PRO A 66 6.32 10.82 11.14
C PRO A 66 7.33 10.97 10.00
N ALA A 67 7.18 12.01 9.18
CA ALA A 67 8.06 12.29 8.04
C ALA A 67 9.55 12.39 8.44
N LYS A 68 9.85 12.88 9.66
CA LYS A 68 11.21 12.95 10.22
C LYS A 68 11.90 11.58 10.37
N TYR A 69 11.14 10.48 10.34
CA TYR A 69 11.63 9.10 10.39
C TYR A 69 11.45 8.36 9.06
N GLY A 70 11.14 9.08 7.97
CA GLY A 70 10.99 8.50 6.63
C GLY A 70 9.62 7.86 6.36
N GLY A 71 8.63 8.11 7.21
CA GLY A 71 7.23 7.72 6.96
C GLY A 71 6.42 8.79 6.24
N ALA A 72 5.16 8.47 5.95
CA ALA A 72 4.26 9.36 5.20
C ALA A 72 3.37 10.24 6.09
N ASP A 73 3.45 10.13 7.42
CA ASP A 73 2.63 10.88 8.39
C ASP A 73 1.12 10.88 8.05
N MET A 74 0.63 9.76 7.51
CA MET A 74 -0.73 9.62 7.01
C MET A 74 -1.72 9.53 8.16
N SER A 75 -2.88 10.17 7.98
CA SER A 75 -4.02 10.00 8.88
C SER A 75 -4.50 8.53 8.87
N ILE A 76 -5.22 8.14 9.92
CA ILE A 76 -5.80 6.78 10.02
C ILE A 76 -6.74 6.50 8.84
N VAL A 77 -7.50 7.51 8.39
CA VAL A 77 -8.43 7.38 7.27
C VAL A 77 -7.68 7.20 5.95
N ASP A 78 -6.60 7.97 5.72
CA ASP A 78 -5.78 7.82 4.51
C ASP A 78 -5.08 6.45 4.46
N GLN A 79 -4.62 5.95 5.60
CA GLN A 79 -4.09 4.59 5.72
C GLN A 79 -5.15 3.54 5.39
N PHE A 80 -6.38 3.73 5.86
CA PHE A 80 -7.49 2.82 5.56
C PHE A 80 -7.79 2.78 4.06
N VAL A 81 -7.94 3.94 3.43
CA VAL A 81 -8.18 4.04 1.98
C VAL A 81 -7.04 3.39 1.18
N MET A 82 -5.78 3.63 1.57
CA MET A 82 -4.64 3.01 0.90
C MET A 82 -4.66 1.48 1.01
N ASN A 83 -4.94 0.95 2.20
CA ASN A 83 -5.01 -0.49 2.44
C ASN A 83 -6.18 -1.15 1.69
N GLU A 84 -7.33 -0.48 1.62
CA GLU A 84 -8.50 -0.94 0.87
C GLU A 84 -8.17 -1.07 -0.63
N GLU A 85 -7.53 -0.06 -1.22
CA GLU A 85 -7.14 -0.10 -2.63
C GLU A 85 -6.06 -1.15 -2.92
N PHE A 86 -5.12 -1.36 -2.00
CA PHE A 86 -4.13 -2.43 -2.13
C PHE A 86 -4.78 -3.83 -2.07
N ALA A 87 -5.77 -4.00 -1.20
CA ALA A 87 -6.52 -5.25 -1.09
C ALA A 87 -7.39 -5.50 -2.34
N GLU A 88 -8.10 -4.48 -2.83
CA GLU A 88 -8.94 -4.56 -4.04
C GLU A 88 -8.11 -4.92 -5.28
N ALA A 89 -6.91 -4.34 -5.39
CA ALA A 89 -5.98 -4.65 -6.47
C ALA A 89 -5.26 -6.01 -6.32
N GLY A 90 -5.43 -6.69 -5.19
CA GLY A 90 -4.76 -7.97 -4.89
C GLY A 90 -3.25 -7.85 -4.74
N VAL A 91 -2.72 -6.66 -4.45
CA VAL A 91 -1.27 -6.42 -4.33
C VAL A 91 -0.81 -6.55 -2.88
N PRO A 92 0.46 -6.94 -2.63
CA PRO A 92 0.96 -7.01 -1.27
C PRO A 92 1.01 -5.62 -0.63
N GLY A 93 0.21 -5.42 0.43
CA GLY A 93 0.14 -4.13 1.14
C GLY A 93 1.09 -4.00 2.34
N ASN A 94 1.43 -5.10 3.00
CA ASN A 94 2.38 -5.10 4.12
C ASN A 94 3.81 -5.35 3.63
N LEU A 95 4.51 -4.28 3.26
CA LEU A 95 5.84 -4.35 2.62
C LEU A 95 7.00 -3.99 3.57
N GLY A 96 6.69 -3.41 4.74
CA GLY A 96 7.68 -3.05 5.77
C GLY A 96 8.10 -4.20 6.67
N GLY A 97 7.37 -5.32 6.64
CA GLY A 97 7.61 -6.48 7.49
C GLY A 97 7.37 -6.20 8.98
N PHE A 98 7.72 -7.18 9.82
CA PHE A 98 7.48 -7.08 11.27
C PHE A 98 8.20 -5.90 11.94
N GLY A 99 9.34 -5.44 11.41
CA GLY A 99 10.11 -4.33 11.99
C GLY A 99 9.35 -3.00 11.95
N VAL A 100 8.68 -2.70 10.85
CA VAL A 100 7.88 -1.47 10.72
C VAL A 100 6.58 -1.56 11.54
N MET A 101 6.00 -2.75 11.64
CA MET A 101 4.73 -2.98 12.34
C MET A 101 4.86 -3.13 13.86
N MET A 102 5.99 -3.64 14.38
CA MET A 102 6.16 -3.99 15.80
C MET A 102 7.21 -3.16 16.55
N ILE A 103 8.17 -2.52 15.86
CA ILE A 103 9.28 -1.79 16.49
C ILE A 103 9.33 -0.33 15.98
N GLY A 104 8.24 0.15 15.40
CA GLY A 104 8.14 1.54 14.99
C GLY A 104 8.07 2.49 16.18
N PRO A 105 8.54 3.75 16.03
CA PRO A 105 8.32 4.78 17.04
C PRO A 105 6.82 5.12 17.06
N THR A 106 6.07 4.48 17.96
CA THR A 106 4.66 4.82 18.25
C THR A 106 4.56 6.12 19.03
#